data_AF-A0A1N6W0L0-F1
#
_entry.id   AF-A0A1N6W0L0-F1
#
_cell.length_a   1.000
_cell.length_b   1.000
_cell.length_c   1.000
_cell.angle_alpha   90.00
_cell.angle_beta   90.00
_cell.angle_gamma   90.00
#
_symmetry.space_group_name_H-M   'P 1'
#
loop_
_entity.id
_entity.type
_entity.pdbx_description
1 polymer ?
#
loop_
_entity_poly.entity_id
_entity_poly.type
_entity_poly.pdbx_seq_one_letter_code
_entity_poly.pdbx_strand_id
1 'polypeptide(L)'
;MDARELRFNKYGSVDCELEHPDFGWIPFTASPDDPEKHGRELYERIVAGDFGDIAPYVEPEHVPFTLNQIQELRRIAYISESDPIKNEADYDALVNGTAPDYTAWLAAVAAIKARYPLPAAPEPEVA
;
A
#
# COMPACT_ATOMS: atom_id res chain seq x y z
N MET A 1 32.26 0.04 -14.55
CA MET A 1 30.91 0.17 -13.98
C MET A 1 30.35 -1.23 -13.89
N ASP A 2 30.04 -1.62 -12.67
CA ASP A 2 29.60 -2.95 -12.28
C ASP A 2 28.16 -2.89 -11.74
N ALA A 3 27.44 -4.01 -11.80
CA ALA A 3 26.04 -4.12 -11.36
C ALA A 3 25.80 -5.42 -10.59
N ARG A 4 25.03 -5.35 -9.50
CA ARG A 4 24.72 -6.50 -8.64
C ARG A 4 23.29 -6.45 -8.10
N GLU A 5 22.89 -7.50 -7.38
CA GLU A 5 21.53 -7.63 -6.82
C GLU A 5 20.44 -7.50 -7.90
N LEU A 6 20.70 -8.10 -9.07
CA LEU A 6 19.84 -7.98 -10.25
C LEU A 6 18.51 -8.70 -10.02
N ARG A 7 17.40 -7.98 -10.16
CA ARG A 7 16.06 -8.56 -10.06
C ARG A 7 15.09 -7.90 -11.02
N PHE A 8 14.29 -8.71 -11.72
CA PHE A 8 13.17 -8.17 -12.48
C PHE A 8 12.14 -7.52 -11.55
N ASN A 9 11.55 -6.41 -11.98
CA ASN A 9 10.37 -5.84 -11.34
C ASN A 9 9.10 -6.11 -12.17
N LYS A 10 7.95 -5.69 -11.67
CA LYS A 10 6.65 -5.92 -12.32
C LYS A 10 6.48 -5.26 -13.69
N TYR A 11 7.36 -4.33 -14.07
CA TYR A 11 7.34 -3.61 -15.35
C TYR A 11 8.29 -4.20 -16.40
N GLY A 12 9.05 -5.26 -16.05
CA GLY A 12 10.03 -5.88 -16.95
C GLY A 12 11.39 -5.16 -17.02
N SER A 13 11.57 -4.08 -16.26
CA SER A 13 12.88 -3.51 -15.97
C SER A 13 13.59 -4.29 -14.85
N VAL A 14 14.89 -4.03 -14.68
CA VAL A 14 15.72 -4.70 -13.67
C VAL A 14 16.11 -3.70 -12.59
N ASP A 15 15.69 -3.97 -11.37
CA ASP A 15 16.21 -3.29 -10.18
C ASP A 15 17.58 -3.89 -9.85
N CYS A 16 18.58 -3.03 -9.60
CA CYS A 16 19.96 -3.43 -9.32
C CYS A 16 20.68 -2.39 -8.46
N GLU A 17 21.81 -2.78 -7.87
CA GLU A 17 22.80 -1.82 -7.36
C GLU A 17 23.86 -1.54 -8.43
N LEU A 18 24.07 -0.26 -8.74
CA LEU A 18 25.04 0.21 -9.72
C LEU A 18 26.25 0.83 -9.02
N GLU A 19 27.46 0.45 -9.42
CA GLU A 19 28.69 1.09 -8.91
C GLU A 19 28.93 2.45 -9.59
N HIS A 20 28.61 3.53 -8.88
CA HIS A 20 28.87 4.90 -9.30
C HIS A 20 30.27 5.37 -8.85
N PRO A 21 31.09 5.98 -9.72
CA PRO A 21 32.45 6.42 -9.38
C PRO A 21 32.56 7.31 -8.13
N ASP A 22 31.60 8.22 -7.96
CA ASP A 22 31.62 9.20 -6.85
C ASP A 22 30.79 8.77 -5.62
N PHE A 23 29.82 7.86 -5.79
CA PHE A 23 28.82 7.53 -4.77
C PHE A 23 28.86 6.07 -4.32
N GLY A 24 29.72 5.24 -4.92
CA GLY A 24 29.76 3.81 -4.67
C GLY A 24 28.51 3.10 -5.18
N TRP A 25 28.10 2.03 -4.49
CA TRP A 25 26.92 1.24 -4.85
C TRP A 25 25.63 1.99 -4.52
N ILE A 26 24.86 2.32 -5.56
CA ILE A 26 23.59 3.02 -5.44
C ILE A 26 22.44 2.19 -6.04
N PRO A 27 21.22 2.30 -5.49
CA PRO A 27 20.06 1.69 -6.12
C PRO A 27 19.78 2.33 -7.48
N PHE A 28 19.54 1.50 -8.49
CA PHE A 28 19.20 1.92 -9.85
C PHE A 28 18.17 0.95 -10.46
N THR A 29 17.38 1.45 -11.41
CA THR A 29 16.47 0.62 -12.20
C THR A 29 16.87 0.72 -13.66
N ALA A 30 17.49 -0.33 -14.19
CA ALA A 30 17.85 -0.43 -15.59
C ALA A 30 16.61 -0.75 -16.43
N SER A 31 16.35 0.05 -17.45
CA SER A 31 15.16 -0.07 -18.29
C SER A 31 15.53 -0.02 -19.78
N PRO A 32 14.90 -0.83 -20.63
CA PRO A 32 15.05 -0.71 -22.09
C PRO A 32 14.48 0.62 -22.61
N ASP A 33 13.52 1.20 -21.88
CA ASP A 33 12.85 2.46 -22.20
C ASP A 33 13.44 3.64 -21.41
N ASP A 34 14.63 3.50 -20.82
CA ASP A 34 15.28 4.59 -20.08
C ASP A 34 15.49 5.81 -21.01
N PRO A 35 15.18 7.05 -20.58
CA PRO A 35 15.42 8.23 -21.41
C PRO A 35 16.90 8.45 -21.72
N GLU A 36 17.77 8.15 -20.75
CA GLU A 36 19.21 8.27 -20.90
C GLU A 36 19.78 7.05 -21.63
N LYS A 37 20.70 7.31 -22.55
CA LYS A 37 21.39 6.24 -23.30
C LYS A 37 22.07 5.24 -22.36
N HIS A 38 22.61 5.75 -21.27
CA HIS A 38 23.32 4.95 -20.28
C HIS A 38 22.44 3.86 -19.64
N GLY A 39 21.18 4.18 -19.28
CA GLY A 39 20.27 3.20 -18.67
C GLY A 39 19.87 2.07 -19.62
N ARG A 40 19.70 2.39 -20.92
CA ARG A 40 19.41 1.39 -21.96
C ARG A 40 20.60 0.46 -22.21
N GLU A 41 21.81 1.02 -22.34
CA GLU A 41 23.04 0.22 -22.51
C GLU A 41 23.30 -0.69 -21.30
N LEU A 42 23.03 -0.20 -20.09
CA LEU A 42 23.13 -1.00 -18.88
C LEU A 42 22.13 -2.17 -18.90
N TYR A 43 20.87 -1.92 -19.26
CA TYR A 43 19.85 -2.95 -19.38
C TYR A 43 20.24 -4.03 -20.40
N GLU A 44 20.71 -3.63 -21.59
CA GLU A 44 21.17 -4.57 -22.63
C GLU A 44 22.28 -5.49 -22.12
N ARG A 45 23.26 -4.92 -21.40
CA ARG A 45 24.37 -5.70 -20.81
C ARG A 45 23.91 -6.65 -19.69
N ILE A 46 22.98 -6.20 -18.84
CA ILE A 46 22.36 -7.04 -17.81
C ILE A 46 21.64 -8.23 -18.46
N VAL A 47 20.80 -7.98 -19.47
CA VAL A 47 20.05 -9.04 -20.17
C VAL A 47 20.96 -9.96 -20.98
N ALA A 48 22.10 -9.45 -21.48
CA ALA A 48 23.13 -10.26 -22.12
C ALA A 48 23.87 -11.19 -21.14
N GLY A 49 23.70 -11.01 -19.83
CA GLY A 49 24.32 -11.82 -18.79
C GLY A 49 25.72 -11.35 -18.36
N ASP A 50 26.13 -10.12 -18.72
CA ASP A 50 27.45 -9.57 -18.37
C ASP A 50 27.70 -9.51 -16.86
N PHE A 51 26.62 -9.45 -16.06
CA PHE A 51 26.64 -9.25 -14.61
C PHE A 51 26.07 -10.46 -13.83
N GLY A 52 25.89 -11.59 -14.50
CA GLY A 52 25.31 -12.81 -13.92
C GLY A 52 23.81 -12.92 -14.07
N ASP A 53 23.22 -13.87 -13.34
CA ASP A 53 21.81 -14.22 -13.46
C ASP A 53 20.90 -13.14 -12.84
N ILE A 54 19.79 -12.85 -13.53
CA ILE A 54 18.76 -11.93 -13.04
C ILE A 54 17.76 -12.73 -12.21
N ALA A 55 17.58 -12.37 -10.94
CA ALA A 55 16.57 -12.98 -10.10
C ALA A 55 15.16 -12.65 -10.63
N PRO A 56 14.20 -13.59 -10.58
CA PRO A 56 12.83 -13.32 -10.98
C PRO A 56 12.19 -12.27 -10.06
N TYR A 57 11.17 -11.59 -10.58
CA TYR A 57 10.31 -10.74 -9.78
C TYR A 57 9.59 -11.59 -8.72
N VAL A 58 9.62 -11.11 -7.47
CA VAL A 58 8.82 -11.64 -6.37
C VAL A 58 7.84 -10.54 -5.98
N GLU A 59 6.56 -10.78 -6.21
CA GLU A 59 5.51 -9.85 -5.77
C GLU A 59 5.55 -9.73 -4.24
N PRO A 60 5.70 -8.51 -3.68
CA PRO A 60 5.69 -8.34 -2.24
C PRO A 60 4.38 -8.86 -1.66
N GLU A 61 4.47 -9.63 -0.58
CA GLU A 61 3.27 -10.08 0.12
C GLU A 61 2.49 -8.87 0.66
N HIS A 62 1.21 -8.81 0.31
CA HIS A 62 0.32 -7.80 0.85
C HIS A 62 -0.06 -8.18 2.29
N VAL A 63 0.73 -7.71 3.25
CA VAL A 63 0.44 -7.94 4.68
C VAL A 63 -0.88 -7.24 5.01
N PRO A 64 -1.95 -7.96 5.37
CA PRO A 64 -3.20 -7.34 5.76
C PRO A 64 -2.99 -6.52 7.03
N PHE A 65 -3.76 -5.45 7.20
CA PHE A 65 -3.75 -4.72 8.46
C PHE A 65 -4.09 -5.66 9.63
N THR A 66 -3.38 -5.50 10.73
CA THR A 66 -3.70 -6.17 11.99
C THR A 66 -5.07 -5.71 12.51
N LEU A 67 -5.68 -6.52 13.37
CA LEU A 67 -6.94 -6.16 14.04
C LEU A 67 -6.87 -4.79 14.70
N ASN A 68 -5.77 -4.50 15.42
CA ASN A 68 -5.57 -3.23 16.12
C ASN A 68 -5.50 -2.04 15.15
N GLN A 69 -4.81 -2.19 14.01
CA GLN A 69 -4.77 -1.15 12.97
C GLN A 69 -6.14 -0.90 12.36
N ILE A 70 -6.90 -1.96 12.06
CA ILE A 70 -8.26 -1.85 11.51
C ILE A 70 -9.19 -1.17 12.50
N GLN A 71 -9.10 -1.50 13.79
CA GLN A 71 -9.87 -0.86 14.84
C GLN A 71 -9.53 0.63 14.98
N GLU A 72 -8.25 0.99 14.90
CA GLU A 72 -7.81 2.38 14.96
C GLU A 72 -8.30 3.19 13.74
N LEU A 73 -8.19 2.62 12.54
CA LEU A 73 -8.73 3.22 11.31
C LEU A 73 -10.25 3.43 11.41
N ARG A 74 -10.99 2.46 11.95
CA ARG A 74 -12.42 2.63 12.23
C ARG A 74 -12.68 3.74 13.24
N ARG A 75 -11.92 3.81 14.32
CA ARG A 75 -12.07 4.85 15.36
C ARG A 75 -11.89 6.24 14.79
N ILE A 76 -10.81 6.46 14.02
CA ILE A 76 -10.54 7.73 13.35
C ILE A 76 -11.69 8.08 12.40
N ALA A 77 -12.12 7.12 11.57
CA ALA A 77 -13.20 7.32 10.62
C ALA A 77 -14.54 7.63 11.30
N TYR A 78 -14.86 6.98 12.43
CA TYR A 78 -16.08 7.32 13.17
C TYR A 78 -16.06 8.76 13.67
N ILE A 79 -14.94 9.18 14.27
CA ILE A 79 -14.75 10.54 14.79
C ILE A 79 -14.92 11.58 13.68
N SER A 80 -14.41 11.33 12.48
CA SER A 80 -14.45 12.30 11.37
C SER A 80 -15.71 12.21 10.50
N GLU A 81 -16.23 11.02 10.23
CA GLU A 81 -17.24 10.77 9.19
C GLU A 81 -18.64 10.45 9.76
N SER A 82 -18.76 9.83 10.94
CA SER A 82 -20.07 9.39 11.47
C SER A 82 -20.55 10.19 12.68
N ASP A 83 -19.66 10.48 13.63
CA ASP A 83 -20.04 11.09 14.91
C ASP A 83 -20.61 12.50 14.74
N PRO A 84 -20.08 13.37 13.86
CA PRO A 84 -20.71 14.65 13.58
C PRO A 84 -22.15 14.52 13.06
N ILE A 85 -22.41 13.54 12.19
CA ILE A 85 -23.76 13.30 11.64
C ILE A 85 -24.74 12.93 12.75
N LYS A 86 -24.31 12.06 13.67
CA LYS A 86 -25.12 11.67 14.82
C LYS A 86 -25.40 12.85 15.75
N ASN A 87 -24.37 13.65 16.04
CA ASN A 87 -24.48 14.81 16.93
C ASN A 87 -25.49 15.84 16.40
N GLU A 88 -25.45 16.16 15.10
CA GLU A 88 -26.42 17.08 14.49
C GLU A 88 -27.84 16.50 14.52
N ALA A 89 -28.02 15.21 14.18
CA ALA A 89 -29.34 14.57 14.25
C ALA A 89 -29.93 14.56 15.67
N ASP A 90 -29.08 14.34 16.69
CA ASP A 90 -29.50 14.37 18.09
C ASP A 90 -29.84 15.80 18.54
N TYR A 91 -29.11 16.81 18.07
CA TYR A 91 -29.39 18.22 18.35
C TYR A 91 -30.72 18.68 17.71
N ASP A 92 -30.93 18.38 16.43
CA ASP A 92 -32.15 18.73 15.71
C ASP A 92 -33.39 18.11 16.36
N ALA A 93 -33.28 16.85 16.78
CA ALA A 93 -34.36 16.16 17.50
C ALA A 93 -34.68 16.82 18.84
N LEU A 94 -33.65 17.22 19.60
CA LEU A 94 -33.80 17.92 20.86
C LEU A 94 -34.52 19.27 20.68
N VAL A 95 -34.13 20.05 19.67
CA VAL A 95 -34.71 21.37 19.38
C VAL A 95 -36.17 21.24 18.93
N ASN A 96 -36.49 20.23 18.12
CA ASN A 96 -37.82 20.03 17.57
C ASN A 96 -38.75 19.21 18.47
N GLY A 97 -38.24 18.61 19.55
CA GLY A 97 -39.00 17.72 20.41
C GLY A 97 -39.43 16.42 19.72
N THR A 98 -38.65 15.95 18.75
CA THR A 98 -38.91 14.75 17.95
C THR A 98 -37.92 13.63 18.27
N ALA A 99 -38.11 12.45 17.67
CA ALA A 99 -37.08 11.42 17.65
C ALA A 99 -35.98 11.77 16.63
N PRO A 100 -34.69 11.46 16.91
CA PRO A 100 -33.60 11.63 15.95
C PRO A 100 -33.76 10.73 14.73
N ASP A 101 -33.47 11.26 13.54
CA ASP A 101 -33.33 10.47 12.31
C ASP A 101 -31.87 10.04 12.12
N TYR A 102 -31.63 8.75 12.27
CA TYR A 102 -30.29 8.15 12.18
C TYR A 102 -29.94 7.57 10.82
N THR A 103 -30.78 7.77 9.80
CA THR A 103 -30.61 7.15 8.48
C THR A 103 -29.23 7.45 7.87
N ALA A 104 -28.80 8.71 7.91
CA ALA A 104 -27.49 9.12 7.40
C ALA A 104 -26.31 8.57 8.23
N TRP A 105 -26.44 8.55 9.55
CA TRP A 105 -25.42 8.00 10.45
C TRP A 105 -25.23 6.49 10.22
N LEU A 106 -26.32 5.74 10.10
CA LEU A 106 -26.28 4.29 9.82
C LEU A 106 -25.61 4.00 8.48
N ALA A 107 -25.89 4.81 7.45
CA ALA A 107 -25.24 4.69 6.14
C ALA A 107 -23.73 4.96 6.21
N ALA A 108 -23.30 6.00 6.94
CA ALA A 108 -21.88 6.31 7.15
C ALA A 108 -21.17 5.19 7.90
N VAL A 109 -21.75 4.69 9.00
CA VAL A 109 -21.20 3.56 9.77
C VAL A 109 -21.08 2.30 8.89
N ALA A 110 -22.06 2.00 8.05
CA ALA A 110 -22.00 0.88 7.13
C ALA A 110 -20.85 1.02 6.12
N ALA A 111 -20.68 2.21 5.54
CA ALA A 111 -19.59 2.52 4.62
C ALA A 111 -18.20 2.37 5.28
N ILE A 112 -18.03 2.85 6.52
CA ILE A 112 -16.78 2.73 7.28
C ILE A 112 -16.47 1.26 7.55
N LYS A 113 -17.47 0.45 7.94
CA LYS A 113 -17.28 -0.98 8.21
C LYS A 113 -16.92 -1.77 6.95
N ALA A 114 -17.46 -1.38 5.79
CA ALA A 114 -17.12 -1.97 4.50
C ALA A 114 -15.68 -1.60 4.07
N ARG A 115 -15.24 -0.37 4.34
CA ARG A 115 -13.87 0.11 4.03
C ARG A 115 -12.82 -0.55 4.91
N TYR A 116 -13.15 -0.81 6.18
CA TYR A 116 -12.25 -1.41 7.17
C TYR A 116 -12.88 -2.67 7.74
N PRO A 117 -12.98 -3.79 6.99
CA PRO A 117 -13.56 -5.02 7.51
C PRO A 117 -12.71 -5.57 8.66
N LEU A 118 -13.35 -6.05 9.74
CA LEU A 118 -12.60 -6.73 10.79
C LEU A 118 -12.07 -8.05 10.22
N PRO A 119 -10.83 -8.43 10.53
CA PRO A 119 -10.30 -9.72 10.12
C PRO A 119 -11.12 -10.83 10.77
N ALA A 120 -11.27 -11.97 10.08
CA ALA A 120 -11.79 -13.17 10.70
C ALA A 120 -10.95 -13.50 11.94
N ALA A 121 -11.58 -13.93 13.04
CA ALA A 121 -10.84 -14.37 14.21
C ALA A 121 -9.80 -15.40 13.78
N PRO A 122 -8.55 -15.33 14.30
CA PRO A 122 -7.57 -16.36 13.99
C PRO A 122 -8.17 -17.72 14.39
N GLU A 123 -8.11 -18.69 13.47
CA GLU A 123 -8.45 -20.07 13.80
C GLU A 123 -7.60 -20.50 15.00
N PRO A 124 -8.16 -21.24 15.98
CA PRO A 124 -7.39 -21.67 17.13
C PRO A 124 -6.17 -22.45 16.64
N GLU A 125 -4.98 -21.97 17.03
CA GLU A 125 -3.69 -22.61 16.74
C GLU A 125 -3.78 -24.07 17.21
N VAL A 126 -3.73 -25.01 16.28
CA VAL A 126 -3.76 -26.44 16.59
C VAL A 126 -2.44 -26.77 17.29
N ALA A 127 -2.53 -26.94 18.61
CA ALA A 127 -1.43 -27.30 19.50
C ALA A 127 -0.87 -28.70 19.21
#